data_AF-A0A375Z311-F1
#
_entry.id   AF-A0A375Z311-F1
#
_cell.length_a   1.000
_cell.length_b   1.000
_cell.length_c   1.000
_cell.angle_alpha   90.00
_cell.angle_beta   90.00
_cell.angle_gamma   90.00
#
_symmetry.space_group_name_H-M   'P 1'
#
loop_
_entity.id
_entity.type
_entity.pdbx_description
1 polymer ?
#
loop_
_entity_poly.entity_id
_entity_poly.type
_entity_poly.pdbx_seq_one_letter_code
_entity_poly.pdbx_strand_id
1 'polypeptide(L)'
;MLAVMLFDLIFGIFTISSTTAKRWYHRADARRFRIGFVIAHAVIYLIPFAALFHPGWAWALINAGLLIGAAVVIEWAQPDLKGAAALCLTFILAMVNLIWLPLPAALAWLPVLLGVKVLVCFLVPETAGAA
;
A
#
# COMPACT_ATOMS: atom_id res chain seq x y z
N MET A 1 0.67 -18.28 8.78
CA MET A 1 0.80 -17.24 7.74
C MET A 1 -0.04 -16.00 8.03
N LEU A 2 -1.35 -16.13 8.29
CA LEU A 2 -2.22 -14.98 8.60
C LEU A 2 -1.72 -14.08 9.74
N ALA A 3 -1.35 -14.68 10.89
CA ALA A 3 -0.80 -13.94 12.03
C ALA A 3 0.48 -13.16 11.67
N VAL A 4 1.34 -13.77 10.85
CA VAL A 4 2.58 -13.13 10.37
C VAL A 4 2.25 -11.96 9.45
N MET A 5 1.28 -12.10 8.52
CA MET A 5 0.84 -11.00 7.66
C MET A 5 0.26 -9.84 8.46
N LEU A 6 -0.62 -10.12 9.42
CA LEU A 6 -1.22 -9.09 10.28
C LEU A 6 -0.16 -8.37 11.10
N PHE A 7 0.73 -9.12 11.73
CA PHE A 7 1.82 -8.56 12.52
C PHE A 7 2.73 -7.70 11.63
N ASP A 8 3.19 -8.22 10.51
CA ASP A 8 4.05 -7.46 9.59
C ASP A 8 3.33 -6.22 9.00
N LEU A 9 2.04 -6.30 8.66
CA LEU A 9 1.28 -5.14 8.20
C LEU A 9 1.19 -4.06 9.27
N ILE A 10 0.73 -4.42 10.47
CA ILE A 10 0.52 -3.47 11.58
C ILE A 10 1.86 -2.88 12.05
N PHE A 11 2.83 -3.72 12.38
CA PHE A 11 4.14 -3.26 12.87
C PHE A 11 4.95 -2.57 11.77
N GLY A 12 4.78 -2.99 10.51
CA GLY A 12 5.36 -2.32 9.36
C GLY A 12 4.81 -0.89 9.19
N ILE A 13 3.51 -0.68 9.39
CA ILE A 13 2.91 0.67 9.41
C ILE A 13 3.58 1.51 10.50
N PHE A 14 3.67 1.02 11.73
CA PHE A 14 4.29 1.78 12.83
C PHE A 14 5.74 2.14 12.52
N THR A 15 6.53 1.17 12.05
CA THR A 15 7.96 1.36 11.78
C THR A 15 8.20 2.37 10.65
N ILE A 16 7.44 2.26 9.56
CA ILE A 16 7.63 3.08 8.35
C ILE A 16 6.97 4.47 8.50
N SER A 17 5.99 4.62 9.39
CA SER A 17 5.30 5.91 9.60
C SER A 17 6.15 6.99 10.25
N SER A 18 7.26 6.60 10.92
CA SER A 18 8.14 7.54 11.62
C SER A 18 8.85 8.52 10.69
N THR A 19 9.09 9.74 11.17
CA THR A 19 9.81 10.80 10.42
C THR A 19 11.21 10.34 10.02
N THR A 20 11.94 9.71 10.94
CA THR A 20 13.28 9.15 10.69
C THR A 20 13.27 8.14 9.54
N ALA A 21 12.32 7.20 9.53
CA ALA A 21 12.20 6.22 8.45
C ALA A 21 11.91 6.92 7.11
N LYS A 22 10.93 7.83 7.09
CA LYS A 22 10.57 8.59 5.88
C LYS A 22 11.76 9.37 5.31
N ARG A 23 12.50 10.13 6.13
CA ARG A 23 13.71 10.85 5.69
C ARG A 23 14.74 9.91 5.08
N TRP A 24 14.97 8.76 5.71
CA TRP A 24 15.96 7.80 5.23
C TRP A 24 15.56 7.18 3.89
N TYR A 25 14.29 6.78 3.71
CA TYR A 25 13.80 6.19 2.45
C TYR A 25 13.71 7.20 1.30
N HIS A 26 13.47 8.48 1.61
CA HIS A 26 13.35 9.56 0.62
C HIS A 26 14.64 10.36 0.41
N ARG A 27 15.75 10.00 1.08
CA ARG A 27 17.04 10.72 0.98
C ARG A 27 17.63 10.78 -0.43
N ALA A 28 17.30 9.79 -1.26
CA ALA A 28 17.74 9.71 -2.65
C ALA A 28 16.51 9.71 -3.54
N ASP A 29 16.60 10.37 -4.70
CA ASP A 29 15.54 10.30 -5.70
C ASP A 29 15.58 8.94 -6.42
N ALA A 30 15.10 7.91 -5.72
CA ALA A 30 15.09 6.53 -6.16
C ALA A 30 13.65 6.09 -6.47
N ARG A 31 12.98 6.82 -7.36
CA ARG A 31 11.60 6.53 -7.76
C ARG A 31 11.37 5.08 -8.20
N ARG A 32 12.30 4.53 -8.98
CA ARG A 32 12.24 3.13 -9.44
C ARG A 32 12.27 2.15 -8.28
N PHE A 33 13.06 2.45 -7.24
CA PHE A 33 13.12 1.64 -6.03
C PHE A 33 11.79 1.67 -5.28
N ARG A 34 11.16 2.85 -5.17
CA ARG A 34 9.87 3.00 -4.48
C ARG A 34 8.75 2.22 -5.18
N ILE A 35 8.71 2.25 -6.51
CA ILE A 35 7.78 1.42 -7.30
C ILE A 35 8.10 -0.07 -7.16
N GLY A 36 9.39 -0.44 -7.20
CA GLY A 36 9.83 -1.83 -6.99
C GLY A 36 9.42 -2.38 -5.63
N PHE A 37 9.49 -1.55 -4.57
CA PHE A 37 9.00 -1.90 -3.24
C PHE A 37 7.51 -2.21 -3.23
N VAL A 38 6.69 -1.39 -3.90
CA VAL A 38 5.24 -1.61 -4.03
C VAL A 38 4.96 -2.91 -4.77
N ILE A 39 5.65 -3.17 -5.89
CA ILE A 39 5.50 -4.40 -6.68
C ILE A 39 5.84 -5.62 -5.80
N ALA A 40 6.95 -5.57 -5.07
CA ALA A 40 7.35 -6.66 -4.17
C ALA A 40 6.27 -6.92 -3.11
N HIS A 41 5.70 -5.88 -2.51
CA HIS A 41 4.63 -6.02 -1.50
C HIS A 41 3.33 -6.55 -2.12
N ALA A 42 2.96 -6.10 -3.33
CA ALA A 42 1.82 -6.66 -4.05
C ALA A 42 1.98 -8.18 -4.24
N VAL A 43 3.15 -8.64 -4.68
CA VAL A 43 3.45 -10.06 -4.87
C VAL A 43 3.43 -10.82 -3.54
N ILE A 44 4.14 -10.31 -2.52
CA ILE A 44 4.31 -10.98 -1.22
C ILE A 44 2.99 -11.15 -0.46
N TYR A 45 2.05 -10.21 -0.56
CA TYR A 45 0.77 -10.33 0.14
C TYR A 45 -0.34 -10.91 -0.71
N LEU A 46 -0.49 -10.46 -1.96
CA LEU A 46 -1.68 -10.80 -2.75
C LEU A 46 -1.62 -12.24 -3.27
N ILE A 47 -0.44 -12.76 -3.64
CA ILE A 47 -0.32 -14.15 -4.10
C ILE A 47 -0.63 -15.14 -2.98
N PRO A 48 0.01 -15.08 -1.80
CA PRO A 48 -0.29 -16.04 -0.74
C PRO A 48 -1.71 -15.88 -0.20
N PHE A 49 -2.24 -14.65 -0.16
CA PHE A 49 -3.62 -14.42 0.23
C PHE A 49 -4.61 -15.04 -0.76
N ALA A 50 -4.38 -14.87 -2.07
CA ALA A 50 -5.22 -15.49 -3.08
C ALA A 50 -5.16 -17.02 -3.06
N ALA A 51 -3.98 -17.58 -2.78
CA ALA A 51 -3.78 -19.01 -2.63
C ALA A 51 -4.45 -19.59 -1.37
N LEU A 52 -4.46 -18.84 -0.26
CA LEU A 52 -4.96 -19.33 1.03
C LEU A 52 -6.49 -19.15 1.19
N PHE A 53 -7.05 -18.04 0.70
CA PHE A 53 -8.45 -17.70 0.90
C PHE A 53 -9.31 -17.86 -0.35
N HIS A 54 -8.70 -18.26 -1.47
CA HIS A 54 -9.36 -18.54 -2.74
C HIS A 54 -10.32 -17.45 -3.30
N PRO A 55 -10.03 -16.13 -3.19
CA PRO A 55 -10.80 -15.09 -3.88
C PRO A 55 -10.64 -15.11 -5.42
N GLY A 56 -9.73 -15.95 -5.94
CA GLY A 56 -9.43 -16.09 -7.36
C GLY A 56 -8.20 -15.29 -7.81
N TRP A 57 -7.52 -15.79 -8.85
CA TRP A 57 -6.32 -15.13 -9.39
C TRP A 57 -6.60 -13.76 -10.02
N ALA A 58 -7.80 -13.56 -10.56
CA ALA A 58 -8.25 -12.28 -11.07
C ALA A 58 -8.29 -11.20 -9.97
N TRP A 59 -8.75 -11.57 -8.76
CA TRP A 59 -8.74 -10.67 -7.60
C TRP A 59 -7.32 -10.17 -7.27
N ALA A 60 -6.34 -11.09 -7.28
CA ALA A 60 -4.95 -10.76 -6.99
C ALA A 60 -4.36 -9.85 -8.08
N LEU A 61 -4.62 -10.15 -9.34
CA LEU A 61 -4.12 -9.38 -10.48
C LEU A 61 -4.70 -7.95 -10.49
N ILE A 62 -6.01 -7.80 -10.24
CA ILE A 62 -6.66 -6.49 -10.19
C ILE A 62 -6.11 -5.68 -9.02
N ASN A 63 -6.01 -6.26 -7.82
CA ASN A 63 -5.45 -5.56 -6.65
C ASN A 63 -3.98 -5.18 -6.85
N ALA A 64 -3.18 -6.03 -7.49
CA ALA A 64 -1.80 -5.71 -7.83
C ALA A 64 -1.75 -4.52 -8.81
N GLY A 65 -2.59 -4.53 -9.86
CA GLY A 65 -2.70 -3.44 -10.81
C GLY A 65 -3.13 -2.13 -10.15
N LEU A 66 -4.09 -2.17 -9.23
CA LEU A 66 -4.53 -0.99 -8.46
C LEU A 66 -3.42 -0.45 -7.56
N LEU A 67 -2.73 -1.31 -6.81
CA LEU A 67 -1.65 -0.90 -5.90
C LEU A 67 -0.47 -0.28 -6.67
N ILE A 68 -0.04 -0.93 -7.75
CA ILE A 68 1.06 -0.47 -8.59
C ILE A 68 0.67 0.82 -9.34
N GLY A 69 -0.54 0.87 -9.90
CA GLY A 69 -1.08 2.06 -10.55
C GLY A 69 -1.17 3.25 -9.59
N ALA A 70 -1.68 3.03 -8.39
CA ALA A 70 -1.72 4.04 -7.33
C ALA A 70 -0.31 4.55 -6.98
N ALA A 71 0.65 3.64 -6.83
CA ALA A 71 2.04 4.03 -6.57
C ALA A 71 2.62 4.90 -7.69
N VAL A 72 2.37 4.54 -8.96
CA VAL A 72 2.80 5.36 -10.10
C VAL A 72 2.20 6.76 -10.01
N VAL A 73 0.88 6.87 -9.81
CA VAL A 73 0.18 8.15 -9.66
C VAL A 73 0.76 9.00 -8.53
N ILE A 74 0.95 8.43 -7.34
CA ILE A 74 1.52 9.13 -6.18
C ILE A 74 2.95 9.60 -6.46
N GLU A 75 3.76 8.77 -7.13
CA GLU A 75 5.13 9.13 -7.48
C GLU A 75 5.19 10.29 -8.48
N TRP A 76 4.23 10.40 -9.42
CA TRP A 76 4.14 11.51 -10.39
C TRP A 76 3.43 12.75 -9.81
N ALA A 77 2.70 12.62 -8.70
CA ALA A 77 1.98 13.72 -8.09
C ALA A 77 2.93 14.81 -7.57
N GLN A 78 2.45 16.06 -7.61
CA GLN A 78 3.13 17.20 -6.98
C GLN A 78 3.36 16.92 -5.48
N PRO A 79 4.49 17.35 -4.89
CA PRO A 79 4.84 17.03 -3.51
C PRO A 79 3.72 17.29 -2.50
N ASP A 80 3.04 18.42 -2.63
CA ASP A 80 1.97 18.85 -1.70
C ASP A 80 0.70 17.98 -1.81
N LEU A 81 0.50 17.31 -2.94
CA LEU A 81 -0.65 16.45 -3.19
C LEU A 81 -0.38 14.97 -2.90
N LYS A 82 0.87 14.57 -2.68
CA LYS A 82 1.23 13.14 -2.48
C LYS A 82 0.48 12.51 -1.31
N GLY A 83 0.35 13.21 -0.19
CA GLY A 83 -0.37 12.74 0.99
C GLY A 83 -1.86 12.53 0.72
N ALA A 84 -2.51 13.53 0.12
CA ALA A 84 -3.92 13.45 -0.24
C ALA A 84 -4.18 12.37 -1.29
N ALA A 85 -3.34 12.29 -2.33
CA ALA A 85 -3.43 11.26 -3.37
C ALA A 85 -3.29 9.85 -2.78
N ALA A 86 -2.31 9.63 -1.89
CA ALA A 86 -2.12 8.34 -1.23
C ALA A 86 -3.34 7.91 -0.40
N LEU A 87 -3.92 8.84 0.35
CA LEU A 87 -5.12 8.58 1.15
C LEU A 87 -6.33 8.27 0.26
N CYS A 88 -6.60 9.11 -0.75
CA CYS A 88 -7.69 8.90 -1.70
C CYS A 88 -7.56 7.56 -2.44
N LEU A 89 -6.37 7.22 -2.93
CA LEU A 89 -6.13 5.96 -3.63
C LEU A 89 -6.24 4.75 -2.71
N THR A 90 -5.86 4.88 -1.44
CA THR A 90 -6.09 3.84 -0.42
C THR A 90 -7.58 3.61 -0.20
N PHE A 91 -8.39 4.67 -0.13
CA PHE A 91 -9.85 4.54 -0.03
C PHE A 91 -10.47 3.96 -1.30
N ILE A 92 -10.03 4.37 -2.48
CA ILE A 92 -10.49 3.79 -3.75
C ILE A 92 -10.19 2.29 -3.78
N LEU A 93 -8.97 1.87 -3.40
CA LEU A 93 -8.60 0.46 -3.29
C LEU A 93 -9.53 -0.31 -2.33
N ALA A 94 -9.82 0.26 -1.17
CA ALA A 94 -10.75 -0.33 -0.21
C ALA A 94 -12.18 -0.42 -0.76
N MET A 95 -12.70 0.65 -1.37
CA MET A 95 -14.04 0.69 -1.95
C MET A 95 -14.20 -0.29 -3.11
N VAL A 96 -13.18 -0.45 -3.96
CA VAL A 96 -13.19 -1.47 -5.02
C VAL A 96 -13.37 -2.87 -4.44
N ASN A 97 -12.69 -3.17 -3.33
CA ASN A 97 -12.81 -4.48 -2.65
C ASN A 97 -14.12 -4.65 -1.87
N LEU A 98 -14.79 -3.56 -1.50
CA LEU A 98 -16.10 -3.66 -0.85
C LEU A 98 -17.24 -3.80 -1.86
N ILE A 99 -17.12 -3.17 -3.04
CA ILE A 99 -18.22 -3.05 -4.00
C ILE A 99 -18.08 -4.06 -5.14
N TRP A 100 -16.91 -4.16 -5.77
CA TRP A 100 -16.71 -4.92 -7.01
C TRP A 100 -15.96 -6.24 -6.80
N LEU A 101 -15.15 -6.32 -5.75
CA LEU A 101 -14.32 -7.49 -5.42
C LEU A 101 -14.59 -7.99 -3.99
N PRO A 102 -15.86 -8.32 -3.66
CA PRO A 102 -16.27 -8.58 -2.28
C PRO A 102 -15.49 -9.75 -1.67
N LEU A 103 -14.81 -9.46 -0.57
CA LEU A 103 -14.22 -10.45 0.31
C LEU A 103 -15.16 -10.72 1.49
N PRO A 104 -15.05 -11.89 2.16
CA PRO A 104 -15.61 -12.08 3.49
C PRO A 104 -15.21 -10.91 4.40
N ALA A 105 -16.15 -10.40 5.21
CA ALA A 105 -15.91 -9.20 6.03
C ALA A 105 -14.67 -9.33 6.93
N ALA A 106 -14.39 -10.53 7.44
CA ALA A 106 -13.21 -10.86 8.24
C ALA A 106 -11.86 -10.69 7.49
N LEU A 107 -11.87 -10.49 6.18
CA LEU A 107 -10.72 -10.37 5.29
C LEU A 107 -10.60 -8.99 4.64
N ALA A 108 -11.59 -8.12 4.82
CA ALA A 108 -11.62 -6.77 4.24
C ALA A 108 -10.53 -5.83 4.79
N TRP A 109 -9.84 -6.22 5.86
CA TRP A 109 -8.71 -5.47 6.42
C TRP A 109 -7.50 -5.45 5.48
N LEU A 110 -7.31 -6.45 4.61
CA LEU A 110 -6.08 -6.57 3.82
C LEU A 110 -5.88 -5.39 2.85
N PRO A 111 -6.84 -5.02 1.98
CA PRO A 111 -6.67 -3.90 1.05
C PRO A 111 -6.39 -2.57 1.78
N VAL A 112 -7.05 -2.36 2.92
CA VAL A 112 -6.88 -1.16 3.74
C VAL A 112 -5.49 -1.10 4.37
N LEU A 113 -5.09 -2.13 5.11
CA LEU A 113 -3.78 -2.14 5.80
C LEU A 113 -2.62 -2.12 4.81
N LEU A 114 -2.75 -2.82 3.68
CA LEU A 114 -1.72 -2.83 2.64
C LEU A 114 -1.59 -1.45 1.98
N GLY A 115 -2.72 -0.82 1.65
CA GLY A 115 -2.74 0.54 1.12
C GLY A 115 -2.15 1.55 2.09
N VAL A 116 -2.50 1.49 3.38
CA VAL A 116 -1.90 2.36 4.41
C VAL A 116 -0.40 2.12 4.53
N LYS A 117 0.06 0.87 4.66
CA LYS A 117 1.49 0.54 4.79
C LYS A 117 2.30 1.06 3.62
N VAL A 118 1.86 0.77 2.40
CA VAL A 118 2.67 0.99 1.20
C VAL A 118 2.41 2.38 0.60
N LEU A 119 1.16 2.77 0.42
CA LEU A 119 0.83 4.03 -0.24
C LEU A 119 0.99 5.22 0.71
N VAL A 120 0.48 5.12 1.95
CA VAL A 120 0.46 6.27 2.88
C VAL A 120 1.76 6.37 3.67
N CYS A 121 2.20 5.28 4.30
CA CYS A 121 3.37 5.36 5.18
C CYS A 121 4.68 5.39 4.41
N PHE A 122 4.82 4.60 3.33
CA PHE A 122 6.08 4.46 2.60
C PHE A 122 6.24 5.50 1.47
N LEU A 123 5.26 5.66 0.58
CA LEU A 123 5.42 6.53 -0.60
C LEU A 123 5.31 8.03 -0.29
N VAL A 124 4.64 8.43 0.80
CA VAL A 124 4.48 9.84 1.13
C VAL A 124 5.73 10.34 1.88
N PRO A 125 6.48 11.30 1.30
CA PRO A 125 7.60 11.91 1.99
C PRO A 125 7.11 12.75 3.18
N GLU A 126 8.01 13.06 4.11
CA GLU A 126 7.72 14.06 5.14
C GLU A 126 7.53 15.43 4.48
N THR A 127 6.43 16.11 4.78
CA THR A 127 6.23 17.49 4.33
C THR A 127 7.11 18.41 5.15
N ALA A 128 7.82 19.34 4.50
CA ALA A 128 8.75 20.25 5.15
C ALA A 128 8.08 21.30 6.07
N GLY A 129 6.76 21.26 6.26
CA GLY A 129 5.96 22.31 6.94
C GLY A 129 5.35 21.92 8.28
N ALA A 130 5.77 20.83 8.91
CA ALA A 130 5.32 20.43 10.25
C ALA A 130 6.45 20.53 11.30
N ALA A 131 7.19 21.65 11.27
CA ALA A 131 8.16 22.04 12.29
C ALA A 131 7.90 23.49 12.70
#